data_AF-A0A2G8LJL0-F1
#
_entry.id   AF-A0A2G8LJL0-F1
#
_cell.length_a   1.000
_cell.length_b   1.000
_cell.length_c   1.000
_cell.angle_alpha   90.00
_cell.angle_beta   90.00
_cell.angle_gamma   90.00
#
_symmetry.space_group_name_H-M   'P 1'
#
loop_
_entity.id
_entity.type
_entity.pdbx_description
1 polymer ?
#
loop_
_entity_poly.entity_id
_entity_poly.type
_entity_poly.pdbx_seq_one_letter_code
_entity_poly.pdbx_strand_id
1 'polypeptide(L)'
;NYSSLRTFKGVLQEVGSIANQHELISDYLGKDVLMEVVRLIAELKKERKEHLQEAKHEENVMDKSKKKLDSCKSAYRAAHEQWMQAKILFEKADSDDNRTKAEVERARSTMDNKNKMREDQKNDYILQLQNTNKDQEEHYYKKVPTIFNKLQTMEERRITCLGKYYETYAECHKKVLPVITQCLDDIQTKHGQSVKPAERTLRFKCVSNDDTFFSIIEPVGLASGRSQVQTGIRPPPDIVMVDLDEPGSSRATPHQTRVATTSALAVKTVVQIHYQEGETTQTETNRYIWNHIYQEDVHPPNENLLFFLGLFLSSSDDRVFRSVAGTANFVVQ
;
A
#
# COMPACT_ATOMS: atom_id res chain seq x y z
N ASN A 1 -33.84 41.60 23.07
CA ASN A 1 -33.18 40.30 22.87
C ASN A 1 -32.20 40.04 23.98
N TYR A 2 -32.36 38.91 24.68
CA TYR A 2 -31.56 38.49 25.82
C TYR A 2 -30.11 38.24 25.41
N SER A 3 -29.15 38.61 26.26
CA SER A 3 -27.71 38.41 26.03
C SER A 3 -27.38 36.93 25.75
N SER A 4 -28.02 36.00 26.47
CA SER A 4 -27.90 34.55 26.26
C SER A 4 -28.36 34.05 24.88
N LEU A 5 -29.46 34.59 24.34
CA LEU A 5 -29.94 34.22 22.99
C LEU A 5 -29.05 34.81 21.91
N ARG A 6 -28.53 36.02 22.13
CA ARG A 6 -27.58 36.66 21.20
C ARG A 6 -26.25 35.91 21.15
N THR A 7 -25.72 35.49 22.29
CA THR A 7 -24.48 34.70 22.35
C THR A 7 -24.69 33.32 21.73
N PHE A 8 -25.80 32.64 22.02
CA PHE A 8 -26.13 31.37 21.37
C PHE A 8 -26.20 31.48 19.84
N LYS A 9 -26.83 32.55 19.32
CA LYS A 9 -26.85 32.81 17.87
C LYS A 9 -25.43 32.99 17.31
N GLY A 10 -24.56 33.72 18.00
CA GLY A 10 -23.15 33.88 17.60
C GLY A 10 -22.40 32.54 17.57
N VAL A 11 -22.56 31.72 18.61
CA VAL A 11 -21.97 30.37 18.64
C VAL A 11 -22.43 29.51 17.45
N LEU A 12 -23.72 29.54 17.10
CA LEU A 12 -24.22 28.81 15.93
C LEU A 12 -23.60 29.31 14.61
N GLN A 13 -23.31 30.61 14.49
CA GLN A 13 -22.64 31.17 13.31
C GLN A 13 -21.20 30.65 13.20
N GLU A 14 -20.45 30.64 14.30
CA GLU A 14 -19.08 30.12 14.32
C GLU A 14 -19.02 28.62 14.03
N VAL A 15 -19.94 27.83 14.60
CA VAL A 15 -20.07 26.40 14.29
C VAL A 15 -20.39 26.17 12.80
N GLY A 16 -21.26 27.01 12.22
CA GLY A 16 -21.54 26.97 10.79
C GLY A 16 -20.30 27.29 9.93
N SER A 17 -19.49 28.26 10.35
CA SER A 17 -18.22 28.59 9.69
C SER A 17 -17.24 27.40 9.72
N ILE A 18 -17.10 26.74 10.87
CA ILE A 18 -16.26 25.52 11.00
C ILE A 18 -16.76 24.41 10.08
N ALA A 19 -18.08 24.18 10.00
CA ALA A 19 -18.64 23.20 9.08
C ALA A 19 -18.30 23.50 7.61
N ASN A 20 -18.40 24.76 7.20
CA ASN A 20 -18.02 25.19 5.84
C ASN A 20 -16.53 24.95 5.56
N GLN A 21 -15.64 25.13 6.56
CA GLN A 21 -14.22 24.81 6.40
C GLN A 21 -13.97 23.30 6.22
N HIS A 22 -14.72 22.43 6.91
CA HIS A 22 -14.63 20.99 6.70
C HIS A 22 -15.16 20.56 5.33
N GLU A 23 -16.23 21.17 4.84
CA GLU A 23 -16.71 20.96 3.47
C GLU A 23 -15.64 21.34 2.45
N LEU A 24 -14.98 22.49 2.65
CA LEU A 24 -13.88 22.94 1.81
C LEU A 24 -12.70 21.94 1.77
N ILE A 25 -12.31 21.37 2.93
CA ILE A 25 -11.30 20.30 2.97
C ILE A 25 -11.75 19.11 2.13
N SER A 26 -12.99 18.65 2.34
CA SER A 26 -13.53 17.49 1.62
C SER A 26 -13.46 17.70 0.10
N ASP A 27 -13.79 18.90 -0.35
CA ASP A 27 -13.74 19.30 -1.75
C ASP A 27 -12.32 19.26 -2.33
N TYR A 28 -11.34 19.83 -1.61
CA TYR A 28 -9.94 19.79 -2.03
C TYR A 28 -9.37 18.37 -2.03
N LEU A 29 -9.62 17.58 -1.00
CA LEU A 29 -9.15 16.19 -0.95
C LEU A 29 -9.78 15.34 -2.05
N GLY A 30 -11.06 15.56 -2.36
CA GLY A 30 -11.74 14.88 -3.47
C GLY A 30 -11.10 15.18 -4.82
N LYS A 31 -10.84 16.46 -5.11
CA LYS A 31 -10.32 16.90 -6.42
C LYS A 31 -8.82 16.68 -6.56
N ASP A 32 -8.04 17.07 -5.56
CA ASP A 32 -6.58 17.18 -5.68
C ASP A 32 -5.83 15.92 -5.20
N VAL A 33 -6.48 15.07 -4.41
CA VAL A 33 -5.87 13.82 -3.90
C VAL A 33 -6.57 12.61 -4.50
N LEU A 34 -7.88 12.45 -4.29
CA LEU A 34 -8.58 11.22 -4.67
C LEU A 34 -8.57 11.00 -6.19
N MET A 35 -8.90 12.02 -7.00
CA MET A 35 -8.89 11.87 -8.46
C MET A 35 -7.50 11.54 -9.00
N GLU A 36 -6.45 12.20 -8.49
CA GLU A 36 -5.07 11.96 -8.91
C GLU A 36 -4.56 10.58 -8.51
N VAL A 37 -4.94 10.10 -7.31
CA VAL A 37 -4.66 8.71 -6.88
C VAL A 37 -5.32 7.72 -7.83
N VAL A 38 -6.61 7.90 -8.16
CA VAL A 38 -7.34 7.01 -9.08
C VAL A 38 -6.71 7.01 -10.47
N ARG A 39 -6.33 8.18 -10.99
CA ARG A 39 -5.64 8.32 -12.27
C ARG A 39 -4.30 7.57 -12.27
N LEU A 40 -3.49 7.79 -11.23
CA LEU A 40 -2.20 7.13 -11.08
C LEU A 40 -2.34 5.59 -11.03
N ILE A 41 -3.34 5.06 -10.32
CA ILE A 41 -3.61 3.60 -10.30
C ILE A 41 -3.83 3.08 -11.71
N ALA A 42 -4.70 3.74 -12.49
CA ALA A 42 -5.04 3.30 -13.83
C ALA A 42 -3.82 3.29 -14.76
N GLU A 43 -2.99 4.33 -14.68
CA GLU A 43 -1.73 4.44 -15.42
C GLU A 43 -0.74 3.35 -15.03
N LEU A 44 -0.49 3.16 -13.73
CA LEU A 44 0.44 2.14 -13.23
C LEU A 44 -0.02 0.72 -13.57
N LYS A 45 -1.33 0.43 -13.49
CA LYS A 45 -1.88 -0.88 -13.88
C LYS A 45 -1.65 -1.16 -15.36
N LYS A 46 -1.86 -0.17 -16.23
CA LYS A 46 -1.62 -0.28 -17.67
C LYS A 46 -0.13 -0.48 -17.95
N GLU A 47 0.72 0.38 -17.41
CA GLU A 47 2.17 0.33 -17.61
C GLU A 47 2.78 -0.99 -17.09
N ARG A 48 2.38 -1.44 -15.89
CA ARG A 48 2.80 -2.74 -15.36
C ARG A 48 2.44 -3.88 -16.29
N LYS A 49 1.23 -3.87 -16.88
CA LYS A 49 0.80 -4.91 -17.82
C LYS A 49 1.69 -4.93 -19.07
N GLU A 50 2.05 -3.76 -19.60
CA GLU A 50 2.94 -3.64 -20.77
C GLU A 50 4.33 -4.21 -20.47
N HIS A 51 4.95 -3.82 -19.35
CA HIS A 51 6.28 -4.33 -18.95
C HIS A 51 6.28 -5.85 -18.70
N LEU A 52 5.20 -6.40 -18.13
CA LEU A 52 5.08 -7.85 -17.92
C LEU A 52 4.85 -8.62 -19.24
N GLN A 53 4.17 -8.02 -20.21
CA GLN A 53 4.03 -8.59 -21.54
C GLN A 53 5.37 -8.61 -22.29
N GLU A 54 6.17 -7.55 -22.16
CA GLU A 54 7.55 -7.49 -22.67
C GLU A 54 8.42 -8.59 -22.03
N ALA A 55 8.37 -8.74 -20.70
CA ALA A 55 9.07 -9.81 -19.98
C ALA A 55 8.70 -11.20 -20.51
N LYS A 56 7.41 -11.48 -20.64
CA LYS A 56 6.91 -12.75 -21.16
C LYS A 56 7.32 -12.97 -22.61
N HIS A 57 7.37 -11.91 -23.42
CA HIS A 57 7.85 -12.00 -24.79
C HIS A 57 9.31 -12.47 -24.85
N GLU A 58 10.20 -11.79 -24.10
CA GLU A 58 11.63 -12.13 -24.09
C GLU A 58 11.91 -13.52 -23.48
N GLU A 59 11.14 -13.94 -22.47
CA GLU A 59 11.19 -15.30 -21.93
C GLU A 59 10.84 -16.34 -23.00
N ASN A 60 9.77 -16.11 -23.77
CA ASN A 60 9.37 -17.02 -24.84
C ASN A 60 10.41 -17.09 -25.98
N VAL A 61 11.10 -15.98 -26.26
CA VAL A 61 12.19 -15.98 -27.26
C VAL A 61 13.33 -16.88 -26.78
N MET A 62 13.75 -16.75 -25.52
CA MET A 62 14.81 -17.57 -24.95
C MET A 62 14.41 -19.06 -24.87
N ASP A 63 13.19 -19.36 -24.43
CA ASP A 63 12.67 -20.73 -24.34
C ASP A 63 12.62 -21.41 -25.72
N LYS A 64 12.22 -20.69 -26.77
CA LYS A 64 12.27 -21.20 -28.15
C LYS A 64 13.69 -21.55 -28.58
N SER A 65 14.68 -20.71 -28.27
CA SER A 65 16.08 -21.02 -28.64
C SER A 65 16.61 -22.24 -27.89
N LYS A 66 16.30 -22.37 -26.59
CA LYS A 66 16.66 -23.54 -25.77
C LYS A 66 16.05 -24.83 -26.33
N LYS A 67 14.74 -24.83 -26.62
CA LYS A 67 14.05 -25.97 -27.22
C LYS A 67 14.65 -26.38 -28.57
N LYS A 68 15.03 -25.40 -29.40
CA LYS A 68 15.69 -25.67 -30.68
C LYS A 68 17.08 -26.30 -30.47
N LEU A 69 17.86 -25.82 -29.50
CA LEU A 69 19.14 -26.40 -29.12
C LEU A 69 19.00 -27.87 -28.68
N ASP A 70 18.02 -28.16 -27.82
CA ASP A 70 17.75 -29.52 -27.35
C ASP A 70 17.36 -30.45 -28.51
N SER A 71 16.55 -29.95 -29.46
CA SER A 71 16.19 -30.68 -30.66
C SER A 71 17.42 -31.02 -31.53
N CYS A 72 18.27 -30.03 -31.84
CA CYS A 72 19.50 -30.27 -32.61
C CYS A 72 20.46 -31.23 -31.89
N LYS A 73 20.59 -31.10 -30.56
CA LYS A 73 21.42 -32.01 -29.75
C LYS A 73 20.90 -33.44 -29.78
N SER A 74 19.57 -33.62 -29.69
CA SER A 74 18.92 -34.93 -29.79
C SER A 74 19.11 -35.56 -31.17
N ALA A 75 18.92 -34.77 -32.24
CA ALA A 75 19.13 -35.22 -33.61
C ALA A 75 20.58 -35.66 -33.88
N TYR A 76 21.56 -34.89 -33.40
CA TYR A 76 22.97 -35.26 -33.46
C TYR A 76 23.25 -36.58 -32.73
N ARG A 77 22.73 -36.76 -31.51
CA ARG A 77 22.89 -38.02 -30.75
C ARG A 77 22.31 -39.22 -31.49
N ALA A 78 21.13 -39.08 -32.06
CA ALA A 78 20.50 -40.14 -32.85
C ALA A 78 21.32 -40.48 -34.12
N ALA A 79 21.80 -39.47 -34.85
CA ALA A 79 22.64 -39.69 -36.03
C ALA A 79 23.99 -40.34 -35.69
N HIS A 80 24.60 -39.94 -34.57
CA HIS A 80 25.82 -40.54 -34.05
C HIS A 80 25.62 -42.03 -33.72
N GLU A 81 24.53 -42.38 -33.04
CA GLU A 81 24.20 -43.78 -32.71
C GLU A 81 24.02 -44.62 -33.98
N GLN A 82 23.29 -44.11 -34.97
CA GLN A 82 23.10 -44.82 -36.25
C GLN A 82 24.41 -45.03 -37.00
N TRP A 83 25.32 -44.05 -36.97
CA TRP A 83 26.65 -44.19 -37.56
C TRP A 83 27.49 -45.23 -36.81
N MET A 84 27.46 -45.24 -35.47
CA MET A 84 28.15 -46.24 -34.65
C MET A 84 27.69 -47.66 -34.99
N GLN A 85 26.39 -47.87 -35.14
CA GLN A 85 25.83 -49.16 -35.54
C GLN A 85 26.29 -49.56 -36.95
N ALA A 86 26.26 -48.64 -37.92
CA ALA A 86 26.73 -48.90 -39.28
C ALA A 86 28.22 -49.21 -39.33
N LYS A 87 29.03 -48.54 -38.50
CA LYS A 87 30.47 -48.78 -38.35
C LYS A 87 30.76 -50.18 -37.84
N ILE A 88 30.08 -50.63 -36.79
CA ILE A 88 30.22 -52.00 -36.27
C ILE A 88 29.85 -53.05 -37.33
N LEU A 89 28.79 -52.80 -38.12
CA LEU A 89 28.38 -53.71 -39.19
C LEU A 89 29.42 -53.78 -40.32
N PHE A 90 29.98 -52.64 -40.70
CA PHE A 90 31.08 -52.59 -41.67
C PHE A 90 32.31 -53.32 -41.15
N GLU A 91 32.76 -53.05 -39.93
CA GLU A 91 33.92 -53.71 -39.31
C GLU A 91 33.74 -55.23 -39.24
N LYS A 92 32.55 -55.70 -38.87
CA LYS A 92 32.22 -57.13 -38.88
C LYS A 92 32.29 -57.74 -40.29
N ALA A 93 31.72 -57.06 -41.28
CA ALA A 93 31.71 -57.55 -42.66
C ALA A 93 33.12 -57.55 -43.28
N ASP A 94 33.95 -56.55 -42.98
CA ASP A 94 35.32 -56.42 -43.48
C ASP A 94 36.27 -57.47 -42.86
N SER A 95 35.97 -57.93 -41.64
CA SER A 95 36.74 -58.97 -40.93
C SER A 95 36.31 -60.41 -41.22
N ASP A 96 35.20 -60.63 -41.94
CA ASP A 96 34.65 -61.96 -42.20
C ASP A 96 35.08 -62.45 -43.58
N ASP A 97 36.01 -63.41 -43.61
CA ASP A 97 36.55 -64.01 -44.85
C ASP A 97 35.48 -64.67 -45.73
N ASN A 98 34.29 -64.94 -45.19
CA ASN A 98 33.17 -65.53 -45.94
C ASN A 98 32.30 -64.49 -46.65
N ARG A 99 32.54 -63.19 -46.45
CA ARG A 99 31.79 -62.11 -47.10
C ARG A 99 32.33 -61.79 -48.48
N THR A 100 31.42 -61.46 -49.39
CA THR A 100 31.80 -61.00 -50.73
C THR A 100 32.30 -59.56 -50.71
N LYS A 101 33.23 -59.21 -51.60
CA LYS A 101 33.71 -57.83 -51.78
C LYS A 101 32.57 -56.82 -51.99
N ALA A 102 31.51 -57.25 -52.68
CA ALA A 102 30.33 -56.41 -52.93
C ALA A 102 29.52 -56.13 -51.64
N GLU A 103 29.44 -57.09 -50.70
CA GLU A 103 28.78 -56.89 -49.41
C GLU A 103 29.59 -55.96 -48.50
N VAL A 104 30.92 -56.12 -48.46
CA VAL A 104 31.81 -55.23 -47.71
C VAL A 104 31.70 -53.79 -48.22
N GLU A 105 31.72 -53.59 -49.54
CA GLU A 105 31.60 -52.26 -50.12
C GLU A 105 30.22 -51.63 -49.87
N ARG A 106 29.15 -52.44 -49.88
CA ARG A 106 27.81 -51.96 -49.50
C ARG A 106 27.74 -51.51 -48.04
N ALA A 107 28.38 -52.26 -47.13
CA ALA A 107 28.47 -51.89 -45.72
C ALA A 107 29.31 -50.61 -45.53
N ARG A 108 30.43 -50.46 -46.25
CA ARG A 108 31.26 -49.24 -46.29
C ARG A 108 30.45 -48.04 -46.74
N SER A 109 29.79 -48.13 -47.90
CA SER A 109 28.95 -47.06 -48.44
C SER A 109 27.84 -46.65 -47.45
N THR A 110 27.22 -47.62 -46.76
CA THR A 110 26.21 -47.34 -45.73
C THR A 110 26.80 -46.59 -44.53
N MET A 111 27.96 -47.03 -44.03
CA MET A 111 28.68 -46.35 -42.96
C MET A 111 29.05 -44.91 -43.34
N ASP A 112 29.61 -44.69 -44.54
CA ASP A 112 30.01 -43.36 -45.02
C ASP A 112 28.81 -42.43 -45.16
N ASN A 113 27.69 -42.92 -45.68
CA ASN A 113 26.44 -42.17 -45.76
C ASN A 113 25.93 -41.76 -44.37
N LYS A 114 25.97 -42.67 -43.38
CA LYS A 114 25.61 -42.34 -41.98
C LYS A 114 26.60 -41.37 -41.34
N ASN A 115 27.89 -41.46 -41.68
CA ASN A 115 28.91 -40.54 -41.19
C ASN A 115 28.66 -39.11 -41.69
N LYS A 116 28.32 -38.96 -42.98
CA LYS A 116 27.96 -37.67 -43.56
C LYS A 116 26.76 -37.05 -42.84
N MET A 117 25.69 -37.82 -42.66
CA MET A 117 24.50 -37.38 -41.92
C MET A 117 24.83 -36.96 -40.48
N ARG A 118 25.72 -37.69 -39.79
CA ARG A 118 26.19 -37.32 -38.45
C ARG A 118 26.91 -35.97 -38.45
N GLU A 119 27.82 -35.74 -39.39
CA GLU A 119 28.54 -34.46 -39.49
C GLU A 119 27.61 -33.29 -39.81
N ASP A 120 26.61 -33.50 -40.68
CA ASP A 120 25.60 -32.47 -40.96
C ASP A 120 24.82 -32.09 -39.68
N GLN A 121 24.33 -33.09 -38.92
CA GLN A 121 23.62 -32.83 -37.65
C GLN A 121 24.53 -32.21 -36.57
N LYS A 122 25.82 -32.55 -36.57
CA LYS A 122 26.81 -31.95 -35.66
C LYS A 122 27.00 -30.46 -35.96
N ASN A 123 27.09 -30.10 -37.24
CA ASN A 123 27.23 -28.71 -37.66
C ASN A 123 25.99 -27.89 -37.28
N ASP A 124 24.79 -28.43 -37.48
CA ASP A 124 23.53 -27.80 -37.04
C ASP A 124 23.49 -27.58 -35.53
N TYR A 125 23.91 -28.59 -34.75
CA TYR A 125 24.00 -28.47 -33.29
C TYR A 125 25.01 -27.40 -32.86
N ILE A 126 26.22 -27.37 -33.44
CA ILE A 126 27.26 -26.37 -33.11
C ILE A 126 26.76 -24.96 -33.42
N LEU A 127 26.15 -24.76 -34.60
CA LEU A 127 25.61 -23.46 -35.00
C LEU A 127 24.50 -23.00 -34.05
N GLN A 128 23.56 -23.89 -33.72
CA GLN A 128 22.47 -23.54 -32.81
C GLN A 128 22.97 -23.30 -31.37
N LEU A 129 24.02 -23.99 -30.93
CA LEU A 129 24.66 -23.74 -29.63
C LEU A 129 25.25 -22.34 -29.57
N GLN A 130 25.98 -21.92 -30.60
CA GLN A 130 26.56 -20.57 -30.67
C GLN A 130 25.46 -19.49 -30.67
N ASN A 131 24.38 -19.69 -31.42
CA ASN A 131 23.25 -18.76 -31.44
C ASN A 131 22.56 -18.68 -30.07
N THR A 132 22.28 -19.84 -29.44
CA THR A 132 21.62 -19.88 -28.13
C THR A 132 22.47 -19.23 -27.05
N ASN A 133 23.79 -19.38 -27.08
CA ASN A 133 24.70 -18.72 -26.13
C ASN A 133 24.67 -17.19 -26.29
N LYS A 134 24.64 -16.68 -27.53
CA LYS A 134 24.50 -15.24 -27.79
C LYS A 134 23.15 -14.71 -27.32
N ASP A 135 22.07 -15.42 -27.64
CA ASP A 135 20.72 -15.06 -27.21
C ASP A 135 20.63 -15.05 -25.68
N GLN A 136 21.27 -16.01 -25.02
CA GLN A 136 21.34 -16.10 -23.55
C GLN A 136 22.10 -14.94 -22.93
N GLU A 137 23.26 -14.58 -23.48
CA GLU A 137 24.04 -13.43 -23.04
C GLU A 137 23.22 -12.15 -23.16
N GLU A 138 22.63 -11.89 -24.32
CA GLU A 138 21.81 -10.69 -24.52
C GLU A 138 20.58 -10.68 -23.59
N HIS A 139 19.93 -11.83 -23.41
CA HIS A 139 18.76 -11.97 -22.56
C HIS A 139 19.06 -11.57 -21.12
N TYR A 140 20.08 -12.15 -20.49
CA TYR A 140 20.36 -11.95 -19.07
C TYR A 140 21.15 -10.68 -18.76
N TYR A 141 22.04 -10.22 -19.66
CA TYR A 141 22.88 -9.04 -19.37
C TYR A 141 22.29 -7.73 -19.88
N LYS A 142 21.30 -7.77 -20.77
CA LYS A 142 20.73 -6.55 -21.37
C LYS A 142 19.21 -6.49 -21.27
N LYS A 143 18.52 -7.48 -21.81
CA LYS A 143 17.06 -7.41 -21.98
C LYS A 143 16.33 -7.49 -20.63
N VAL A 144 16.64 -8.51 -19.83
CA VAL A 144 16.04 -8.70 -18.50
C VAL A 144 16.33 -7.50 -17.57
N PRO A 145 17.58 -7.04 -17.41
CA PRO A 145 17.87 -5.84 -16.61
C PRO A 145 17.11 -4.60 -17.08
N THR A 146 16.97 -4.41 -18.39
CA THR A 146 16.21 -3.28 -18.95
C THR A 146 14.74 -3.31 -18.51
N ILE A 147 14.11 -4.47 -18.53
CA ILE A 147 12.71 -4.63 -18.10
C ILE A 147 12.58 -4.44 -16.58
N PHE A 148 13.53 -4.95 -15.79
CA PHE A 148 13.54 -4.72 -14.34
C PHE A 148 13.72 -3.24 -14.00
N ASN A 149 14.59 -2.52 -14.71
CA ASN A 149 14.76 -1.08 -14.53
C ASN A 149 13.45 -0.33 -14.83
N LYS A 150 12.72 -0.69 -15.90
CA LYS A 150 11.40 -0.11 -16.20
C LYS A 150 10.40 -0.33 -15.06
N LEU A 151 10.32 -1.56 -14.54
CA LEU A 151 9.45 -1.90 -13.41
C LEU A 151 9.85 -1.15 -12.13
N GLN A 152 11.15 -1.04 -11.86
CA GLN A 152 11.67 -0.30 -10.71
C GLN A 152 11.34 1.19 -10.82
N THR A 153 11.59 1.83 -11.96
CA THR A 153 11.25 3.24 -12.17
C THR A 153 9.75 3.49 -12.00
N MET A 154 8.91 2.57 -12.48
CA MET A 154 7.45 2.64 -12.29
C MET A 154 7.05 2.58 -10.81
N GLU A 155 7.67 1.70 -10.02
CA GLU A 155 7.41 1.57 -8.58
C GLU A 155 7.97 2.76 -7.79
N GLU A 156 9.17 3.25 -8.09
CA GLU A 156 9.75 4.45 -7.49
C GLU A 156 8.86 5.69 -7.77
N ARG A 157 8.29 5.78 -8.97
CA ARG A 157 7.30 6.82 -9.31
C ARG A 157 6.05 6.70 -8.44
N ARG A 158 5.51 5.49 -8.24
CA ARG A 158 4.36 5.26 -7.34
C ARG A 158 4.65 5.75 -5.92
N ILE A 159 5.79 5.36 -5.35
CA ILE A 159 6.22 5.75 -4.01
C ILE A 159 6.38 7.27 -3.91
N THR A 160 7.01 7.89 -4.90
CA THR A 160 7.21 9.35 -4.95
C THR A 160 5.88 10.10 -4.99
N CYS A 161 4.95 9.67 -5.85
CA CYS A 161 3.61 10.27 -5.92
C CYS A 161 2.82 10.10 -4.61
N LEU A 162 2.93 8.93 -3.97
CA LEU A 162 2.28 8.69 -2.68
C LEU A 162 2.76 9.68 -1.61
N GLY A 163 4.06 9.95 -1.54
CA GLY A 163 4.63 10.98 -0.67
C GLY A 163 4.00 12.35 -0.90
N LYS A 164 3.89 12.77 -2.18
CA LYS A 164 3.25 14.04 -2.55
C LYS A 164 1.78 14.10 -2.12
N TYR A 165 1.03 13.01 -2.23
CA TYR A 165 -0.36 12.98 -1.80
C TYR A 165 -0.51 13.17 -0.29
N TYR A 166 0.41 12.64 0.51
CA TYR A 166 0.43 12.88 1.96
C TYR A 166 0.76 14.34 2.29
N GLU A 167 1.70 14.95 1.56
CA GLU A 167 2.00 16.38 1.70
C GLU A 167 0.76 17.23 1.38
N THR A 168 0.13 17.01 0.22
CA THR A 168 -1.10 17.71 -0.19
C THR A 168 -2.23 17.54 0.82
N TYR A 169 -2.42 16.32 1.35
CA TYR A 169 -3.41 16.04 2.38
C TYR A 169 -3.18 16.91 3.63
N ALA A 170 -1.96 16.90 4.16
CA ALA A 170 -1.61 17.68 5.34
C ALA A 170 -1.72 19.20 5.08
N GLU A 171 -1.32 19.66 3.90
CA GLU A 171 -1.45 21.07 3.51
C GLU A 171 -2.90 21.55 3.44
N CYS A 172 -3.81 20.73 2.91
CA CYS A 172 -5.25 21.06 2.87
C CYS A 172 -5.81 21.31 4.27
N HIS A 173 -5.48 20.44 5.22
CA HIS A 173 -5.89 20.62 6.62
C HIS A 173 -5.23 21.85 7.25
N LYS A 174 -3.93 22.07 7.04
CA LYS A 174 -3.21 23.23 7.59
C LYS A 174 -3.80 24.56 7.12
N LYS A 175 -4.29 24.65 5.88
CA LYS A 175 -4.90 25.87 5.33
C LYS A 175 -6.15 26.32 6.07
N VAL A 176 -6.95 25.39 6.60
CA VAL A 176 -8.19 25.75 7.31
C VAL A 176 -8.00 25.99 8.80
N LEU A 177 -6.91 25.47 9.40
CA LEU A 177 -6.66 25.58 10.84
C LEU A 177 -6.76 27.02 11.36
N PRO A 178 -6.19 28.06 10.71
CA PRO A 178 -6.29 29.43 11.21
C PRO A 178 -7.75 29.92 11.35
N VAL A 179 -8.62 29.54 10.41
CA VAL A 179 -10.04 29.94 10.44
C VAL A 179 -10.77 29.20 11.54
N ILE A 180 -10.54 27.89 11.68
CA ILE A 180 -11.14 27.09 12.76
C ILE A 180 -10.69 27.63 14.13
N THR A 181 -9.40 27.92 14.30
CA THR A 181 -8.87 28.52 15.53
C THR A 181 -9.56 29.86 15.82
N GLN A 182 -9.70 30.73 14.83
CA GLN A 182 -10.42 32.00 15.02
C GLN A 182 -11.88 31.82 15.44
N CYS A 183 -12.59 30.86 14.84
CA CYS A 183 -13.98 30.55 15.23
C CYS A 183 -14.07 30.06 16.67
N LEU A 184 -13.11 29.22 17.11
CA LEU A 184 -13.05 28.75 18.50
C LEU A 184 -12.73 29.89 19.47
N ASP A 185 -11.80 30.77 19.13
CA ASP A 185 -11.45 31.96 19.91
C ASP A 185 -12.64 32.92 20.02
N ASP A 186 -13.42 33.10 18.96
CA ASP A 186 -14.61 33.95 18.94
C ASP A 186 -15.75 33.37 19.78
N ILE A 187 -15.95 32.04 19.72
CA ILE A 187 -16.88 31.33 20.63
C ILE A 187 -16.48 31.59 22.08
N GLN A 188 -15.20 31.45 22.42
CA GLN A 188 -14.72 31.61 23.79
C GLN A 188 -14.80 33.06 24.28
N THR A 189 -14.23 33.99 23.53
CA THR A 189 -13.98 35.37 23.97
C THR A 189 -15.15 36.30 23.65
N LYS A 190 -15.64 36.28 22.40
CA LYS A 190 -16.71 37.21 21.97
C LYS A 190 -18.09 36.76 22.42
N HIS A 191 -18.35 35.45 22.49
CA HIS A 191 -19.67 34.93 22.84
C HIS A 191 -19.76 34.38 24.26
N GLY A 192 -18.84 33.51 24.66
CA GLY A 192 -18.84 32.86 25.98
C GLY A 192 -18.72 33.86 27.14
N GLN A 193 -17.76 34.77 27.07
CA GLN A 193 -17.53 35.78 28.12
C GLN A 193 -18.55 36.94 28.11
N SER A 194 -19.34 37.07 27.05
CA SER A 194 -20.33 38.15 26.90
C SER A 194 -21.69 37.85 27.54
N VAL A 195 -21.87 36.66 28.13
CA VAL A 195 -23.10 36.31 28.86
C VAL A 195 -23.13 37.07 30.18
N LYS A 196 -24.05 38.03 30.30
CA LYS A 196 -24.23 38.82 31.52
C LYS A 196 -25.46 38.35 32.31
N PRO A 197 -25.28 37.68 33.47
CA PRO A 197 -26.40 37.17 34.27
C PRO A 197 -27.28 38.30 34.84
N ALA A 198 -26.65 39.41 35.26
CA ALA A 198 -27.33 40.53 35.90
C ALA A 198 -28.31 41.27 34.97
N GLU A 199 -28.08 41.29 33.65
CA GLU A 199 -29.02 41.88 32.69
C GLU A 199 -30.33 41.10 32.62
N ARG A 200 -30.31 39.79 32.87
CA ARG A 200 -31.52 38.95 33.00
C ARG A 200 -32.29 39.35 34.26
N THR A 201 -31.62 39.51 35.38
CA THR A 201 -32.24 39.85 36.67
C THR A 201 -32.76 41.30 36.70
N LEU A 202 -32.04 42.26 36.11
CA LEU A 202 -32.45 43.66 36.04
C LEU A 202 -33.62 43.88 35.06
N ARG A 203 -33.64 43.19 33.90
CA ARG A 203 -34.84 43.25 33.03
C ARG A 203 -36.05 42.56 33.63
N PHE A 204 -35.88 41.48 34.41
CA PHE A 204 -37.00 40.96 35.21
C PHE A 204 -37.51 41.98 36.23
N LYS A 205 -36.63 42.81 36.81
CA LYS A 205 -36.98 43.96 37.67
C LYS A 205 -37.49 45.20 36.95
N CYS A 206 -37.39 45.29 35.62
CA CYS A 206 -37.88 46.44 34.84
C CYS A 206 -39.07 46.09 33.92
N VAL A 207 -39.32 44.81 33.65
CA VAL A 207 -40.60 44.34 33.09
C VAL A 207 -41.71 44.41 34.15
N SER A 208 -41.38 44.63 35.42
CA SER A 208 -42.33 45.11 36.43
C SER A 208 -42.71 46.59 36.28
N ASN A 209 -42.40 47.25 35.16
CA ASN A 209 -43.01 48.53 34.80
C ASN A 209 -44.34 48.35 34.05
N ASP A 210 -44.76 47.11 33.72
CA ASP A 210 -46.19 46.82 33.61
C ASP A 210 -46.68 46.54 35.04
N ASP A 211 -47.33 47.54 35.63
CA ASP A 211 -47.86 47.65 37.00
C ASP A 211 -48.90 46.56 37.38
N THR A 212 -48.57 45.27 37.24
CA THR A 212 -49.53 44.17 37.51
C THR A 212 -48.97 42.98 38.27
N PHE A 213 -47.66 42.89 38.56
CA PHE A 213 -47.12 41.69 39.21
C PHE A 213 -46.57 41.86 40.63
N PHE A 214 -46.15 43.06 41.04
CA PHE A 214 -45.76 43.32 42.44
C PHE A 214 -46.21 44.70 42.88
N SER A 215 -47.40 44.79 43.47
CA SER A 215 -47.80 45.96 44.26
C SER A 215 -47.05 45.95 45.59
N ILE A 216 -46.31 47.02 45.89
CA ILE A 216 -45.76 47.25 47.24
C ILE A 216 -46.97 47.40 48.18
N ILE A 217 -47.18 46.42 49.06
CA ILE A 217 -48.24 46.49 50.08
C ILE A 217 -47.79 47.50 51.13
N GLU A 218 -48.50 48.62 51.28
CA GLU A 218 -48.26 49.56 52.38
C GLU A 218 -48.47 48.85 53.74
N PRO A 219 -47.64 49.13 54.76
CA PRO A 219 -47.78 48.48 56.06
C PRO A 219 -49.12 48.85 56.71
N VAL A 220 -49.94 47.83 56.98
CA VAL A 220 -51.27 47.95 57.59
C VAL A 220 -51.16 48.57 58.99
N GLY A 221 -51.80 49.72 59.21
CA GLY A 221 -51.92 50.36 60.52
C GLY A 221 -52.84 49.59 61.47
N LEU A 222 -52.48 49.54 62.76
CA LEU A 222 -53.22 48.84 63.82
C LEU A 222 -54.60 49.48 64.07
N ALA A 223 -55.67 48.70 63.88
CA ALA A 223 -56.99 48.98 64.44
C ALA A 223 -57.31 48.00 65.59
N SER A 224 -57.67 48.58 66.74
CA SER A 224 -57.98 47.93 68.02
C SER A 224 -59.25 47.07 67.98
N GLY A 225 -59.21 45.86 68.55
CA GLY A 225 -60.41 45.06 68.84
C GLY A 225 -60.11 43.60 69.22
N ARG A 226 -60.39 43.22 70.47
CA ARG A 226 -60.13 41.91 71.10
C ARG A 226 -60.78 40.72 70.37
N SER A 227 -60.03 39.63 70.14
CA SER A 227 -60.19 38.34 70.83
C SER A 227 -59.07 37.35 70.41
N GLN A 228 -58.58 36.57 71.35
CA GLN A 228 -57.50 35.57 71.18
C GLN A 228 -57.92 34.41 70.27
N VAL A 229 -57.00 33.88 69.45
CA VAL A 229 -56.57 32.45 69.41
C VAL A 229 -55.20 32.32 68.69
N GLN A 230 -54.26 31.66 69.38
CA GLN A 230 -52.94 31.10 69.00
C GLN A 230 -52.95 30.27 67.68
N THR A 231 -51.89 29.95 66.93
CA THR A 231 -50.43 30.18 66.83
C THR A 231 -49.99 29.42 65.57
N GLY A 232 -48.89 29.81 64.93
CA GLY A 232 -48.14 28.86 64.09
C GLY A 232 -47.36 29.47 62.95
N ILE A 233 -46.33 30.27 63.25
CA ILE A 233 -45.24 30.52 62.28
C ILE A 233 -44.14 29.49 62.55
N ARG A 234 -43.78 28.73 61.52
CA ARG A 234 -42.46 28.10 61.40
C ARG A 234 -41.86 28.53 60.06
N PRO A 235 -40.63 29.08 60.03
CA PRO A 235 -39.99 29.45 58.77
C PRO A 235 -39.45 28.19 58.07
N PRO A 236 -39.44 28.14 56.72
CA PRO A 236 -38.58 27.20 56.01
C PRO A 236 -37.10 27.58 56.25
N PRO A 237 -36.22 26.59 56.47
CA PRO A 237 -34.81 26.80 56.81
C PRO A 237 -33.93 27.10 55.58
N ASP A 238 -32.74 27.61 55.91
CA ASP A 238 -31.70 28.16 55.07
C ASP A 238 -31.18 27.28 53.93
N ILE A 239 -30.77 27.97 52.86
CA ILE A 239 -29.97 27.46 51.76
C ILE A 239 -28.60 27.03 52.30
N VAL A 240 -28.19 25.80 51.97
CA VAL A 240 -26.79 25.37 52.11
C VAL A 240 -26.22 25.11 50.72
N MET A 241 -25.21 25.91 50.35
CA MET A 241 -24.28 25.61 49.27
C MET A 241 -23.26 24.59 49.78
N VAL A 242 -23.00 23.53 49.02
CA VAL A 242 -21.82 22.66 49.23
C VAL A 242 -21.14 22.45 47.90
N ASP A 243 -19.87 22.85 47.86
CA ASP A 243 -18.91 22.67 46.78
C ASP A 243 -18.09 21.37 46.98
N LEU A 244 -17.60 20.84 45.84
CA LEU A 244 -16.35 20.10 45.58
C LEU A 244 -16.16 18.66 46.17
N ASP A 245 -16.12 17.64 45.29
CA ASP A 245 -14.89 17.06 44.69
C ASP A 245 -15.11 15.66 44.03
N GLU A 246 -14.43 15.43 42.91
CA GLU A 246 -14.27 14.18 42.12
C GLU A 246 -13.21 13.20 42.74
N PRO A 247 -12.85 11.98 42.23
CA PRO A 247 -13.11 11.36 40.92
C PRO A 247 -13.46 9.83 40.89
N GLY A 248 -14.03 9.37 39.77
CA GLY A 248 -14.26 7.96 39.45
C GLY A 248 -13.30 7.43 38.38
N SER A 249 -12.40 6.53 38.79
CA SER A 249 -11.44 5.79 37.97
C SER A 249 -12.10 4.84 36.96
N SER A 250 -11.69 4.89 35.69
CA SER A 250 -11.77 3.72 34.80
C SER A 250 -10.47 3.58 33.99
N ARG A 251 -9.97 2.35 34.03
CA ARG A 251 -8.64 1.90 33.58
C ARG A 251 -8.73 1.48 32.11
N ALA A 252 -8.00 2.17 31.23
CA ALA A 252 -7.70 1.71 29.88
C ALA A 252 -6.20 1.52 29.73
N THR A 253 -5.78 0.33 29.31
CA THR A 253 -4.41 -0.01 28.91
C THR A 253 -4.08 0.55 27.53
N PRO A 254 -2.88 1.10 27.29
CA PRO A 254 -2.33 1.22 25.95
C PRO A 254 -1.22 0.17 25.73
N HIS A 255 -1.50 -0.77 24.82
CA HIS A 255 -0.46 -1.40 24.01
C HIS A 255 -0.09 -0.47 22.86
N GLN A 256 1.16 -0.56 22.42
CA GLN A 256 1.70 -0.12 21.13
C GLN A 256 1.74 1.38 20.85
N THR A 257 2.91 1.99 21.09
CA THR A 257 3.57 2.87 20.08
C THR A 257 5.07 2.96 20.39
N ARG A 258 5.89 2.09 19.79
CA ARG A 258 7.28 2.40 19.38
C ARG A 258 7.89 1.25 18.57
N VAL A 259 7.38 1.05 17.36
CA VAL A 259 8.13 0.40 16.28
C VAL A 259 7.97 1.28 15.05
N ALA A 260 8.81 2.31 14.97
CA ALA A 260 8.93 3.15 13.79
C ALA A 260 10.33 3.79 13.77
N THR A 261 11.37 3.00 14.00
CA THR A 261 12.76 3.41 13.71
C THR A 261 13.68 2.21 13.41
N THR A 262 13.13 1.02 13.18
CA THR A 262 13.93 -0.22 13.02
C THR A 262 14.14 -0.61 11.55
N SER A 263 13.23 -0.25 10.63
CA SER A 263 13.32 -0.68 9.23
C SER A 263 14.41 0.05 8.43
N ALA A 264 14.58 1.37 8.61
CA ALA A 264 15.60 2.13 7.89
C ALA A 264 17.03 1.87 8.40
N LEU A 265 17.19 1.56 9.70
CA LEU A 265 18.49 1.23 10.28
C LEU A 265 18.88 -0.24 10.02
N ALA A 266 17.93 -1.17 9.99
CA ALA A 266 18.19 -2.58 9.67
C ALA A 266 18.65 -2.78 8.21
N VAL A 267 18.03 -2.07 7.26
CA VAL A 267 18.43 -2.14 5.84
C VAL A 267 19.82 -1.56 5.60
N LYS A 268 20.18 -0.44 6.24
CA LYS A 268 21.54 0.12 6.15
C LYS A 268 22.58 -0.74 6.86
N THR A 269 22.24 -1.37 7.98
CA THR A 269 23.19 -2.18 8.77
C THR A 269 23.45 -3.55 8.12
N VAL A 270 22.45 -4.17 7.49
CA VAL A 270 22.59 -5.50 6.87
C VAL A 270 23.28 -5.43 5.50
N VAL A 271 23.01 -4.39 4.70
CA VAL A 271 23.74 -4.16 3.42
C VAL A 271 25.24 -3.91 3.67
N GLN A 272 25.59 -3.31 4.81
CA GLN A 272 26.97 -2.99 5.16
C GLN A 272 27.71 -4.13 5.86
N ILE A 273 27.00 -5.02 6.57
CA ILE A 273 27.55 -6.25 7.16
C ILE A 273 27.76 -7.34 6.08
N HIS A 274 26.89 -7.46 5.08
CA HIS A 274 26.99 -8.52 4.06
C HIS A 274 27.85 -8.20 2.83
N TYR A 275 28.33 -6.96 2.68
CA TYR A 275 29.35 -6.65 1.67
C TYR A 275 30.78 -7.01 2.15
N GLN A 276 30.96 -7.34 3.43
CA GLN A 276 32.24 -7.74 4.00
C GLN A 276 32.48 -9.26 4.05
N GLU A 277 31.44 -10.06 3.87
CA GLU A 277 31.55 -11.53 3.79
C GLU A 277 31.26 -11.97 2.36
N GLY A 278 32.33 -12.03 1.57
CA GLY A 278 32.27 -12.50 0.19
C GLY A 278 31.98 -13.98 0.14
N GLU A 279 30.74 -14.36 -0.17
CA GLU A 279 30.33 -15.59 -0.87
C GLU A 279 28.79 -15.72 -0.79
N THR A 280 28.05 -14.95 -1.59
CA THR A 280 26.69 -15.33 -2.00
C THR A 280 26.50 -14.94 -3.46
N THR A 281 25.89 -15.83 -4.24
CA THR A 281 25.59 -15.53 -5.64
C THR A 281 24.48 -14.48 -5.70
N GLN A 282 24.51 -13.57 -6.67
CA GLN A 282 23.52 -12.48 -6.87
C GLN A 282 22.05 -12.98 -6.80
N THR A 283 21.83 -14.25 -7.12
CA THR A 283 20.57 -14.99 -7.04
C THR A 283 20.01 -15.11 -5.61
N GLU A 284 20.85 -15.27 -4.60
CA GLU A 284 20.42 -15.42 -3.19
C GLU A 284 20.06 -14.08 -2.55
N THR A 285 20.80 -13.02 -2.89
CA THR A 285 20.43 -11.64 -2.51
C THR A 285 19.08 -11.26 -3.10
N ASN A 286 18.83 -11.60 -4.37
CA ASN A 286 17.54 -11.36 -5.02
C ASN A 286 16.41 -12.22 -4.42
N ARG A 287 16.70 -13.46 -4.01
CA ARG A 287 15.75 -14.36 -3.33
C ARG A 287 15.37 -13.87 -1.92
N TYR A 288 16.30 -13.26 -1.19
CA TYR A 288 16.05 -12.71 0.14
C TYR A 288 15.24 -11.40 0.07
N ILE A 289 15.57 -10.51 -0.87
CA ILE A 289 14.79 -9.30 -1.18
C ILE A 289 13.35 -9.69 -1.57
N TRP A 290 13.19 -10.75 -2.37
CA TRP A 290 11.89 -11.30 -2.76
C TRP A 290 11.04 -11.81 -1.57
N ASN A 291 11.67 -12.44 -0.58
CA ASN A 291 10.96 -13.03 0.57
C ASN A 291 10.70 -12.05 1.72
N HIS A 292 11.44 -10.95 1.85
CA HIS A 292 11.27 -10.02 2.99
C HIS A 292 10.65 -8.68 2.62
N ILE A 293 10.71 -8.23 1.37
CA ILE A 293 10.05 -6.98 0.96
C ILE A 293 8.57 -7.22 0.57
N TYR A 294 8.22 -8.43 0.14
CA TYR A 294 6.91 -8.71 -0.48
C TYR A 294 5.99 -9.66 0.29
N GLN A 295 6.36 -10.10 1.50
CA GLN A 295 5.59 -11.09 2.28
C GLN A 295 5.12 -10.63 3.67
N GLU A 296 5.32 -9.38 4.08
CA GLU A 296 4.81 -8.91 5.38
C GLU A 296 3.37 -8.41 5.29
N ASP A 297 2.42 -9.34 5.45
CA ASP A 297 1.04 -9.08 5.84
C ASP A 297 0.98 -8.53 7.27
N VAL A 298 0.63 -7.25 7.43
CA VAL A 298 0.19 -6.70 8.72
C VAL A 298 -1.03 -5.81 8.52
N HIS A 299 -2.21 -6.34 8.89
CA HIS A 299 -3.46 -5.58 8.99
C HIS A 299 -3.43 -4.63 10.20
N PRO A 300 -3.80 -3.34 10.05
CA PRO A 300 -4.22 -2.50 11.17
C PRO A 300 -5.76 -2.46 11.28
N PRO A 301 -6.32 -2.45 12.49
CA PRO A 301 -7.75 -2.27 12.70
C PRO A 301 -8.07 -0.77 12.67
N ASN A 302 -8.90 -0.33 11.72
CA ASN A 302 -9.96 0.67 11.90
C ASN A 302 -10.60 1.02 10.56
N GLU A 303 -11.93 0.99 10.55
CA GLU A 303 -12.77 0.91 9.37
C GLU A 303 -13.04 2.27 8.72
N ASN A 304 -13.11 2.24 7.39
CA ASN A 304 -13.75 3.18 6.45
C ASN A 304 -12.87 3.99 5.49
N LEU A 305 -11.59 4.28 5.77
CA LEU A 305 -10.66 4.83 4.76
C LEU A 305 -9.53 3.86 4.37
N LEU A 306 -9.09 3.04 5.31
CA LEU A 306 -8.10 1.99 5.09
C LEU A 306 -8.63 0.84 4.22
N PHE A 307 -9.94 0.70 4.05
CA PHE A 307 -10.53 -0.30 3.16
C PHE A 307 -10.19 -0.01 1.68
N PHE A 308 -10.17 1.27 1.29
CA PHE A 308 -9.77 1.69 -0.06
C PHE A 308 -8.25 1.67 -0.28
N LEU A 309 -7.46 1.92 0.77
CA LEU A 309 -6.00 1.78 0.75
C LEU A 309 -5.54 0.31 0.83
N GLY A 310 -6.30 -0.57 1.48
CA GLY A 310 -6.05 -2.02 1.55
C GLY A 310 -6.28 -2.74 0.20
N LEU A 311 -7.25 -2.28 -0.60
CA LEU A 311 -7.41 -2.71 -1.99
C LEU A 311 -6.21 -2.33 -2.88
N PHE A 312 -5.44 -1.31 -2.48
CA PHE A 312 -4.25 -0.85 -3.19
C PHE A 312 -3.06 -1.82 -3.03
N LEU A 313 -2.99 -2.54 -1.90
CA LEU A 313 -1.96 -3.55 -1.62
C LEU A 313 -2.38 -4.97 -2.07
N SER A 314 -3.69 -5.25 -2.14
CA SER A 314 -4.23 -6.58 -2.44
C SER A 314 -4.35 -6.92 -3.94
N SER A 315 -4.12 -5.98 -4.87
CA SER A 315 -4.28 -6.23 -6.33
C SER A 315 -3.11 -7.00 -6.98
N SER A 316 -2.24 -7.62 -6.20
CA SER A 316 -1.16 -8.51 -6.65
C SER A 316 -1.72 -9.87 -7.05
N ASP A 317 -2.25 -9.98 -8.26
CA ASP A 317 -2.62 -11.27 -8.84
C ASP A 317 -1.34 -12.07 -9.14
N ASP A 318 -0.95 -12.87 -8.15
CA ASP A 318 0.33 -13.58 -7.93
C ASP A 318 0.64 -14.73 -8.92
N ARG A 319 -0.27 -15.03 -9.85
CA ARG A 319 -0.20 -16.26 -10.64
C ARG A 319 0.79 -16.20 -11.80
N VAL A 320 1.08 -15.00 -12.32
CA VAL A 320 1.98 -14.82 -13.48
C VAL A 320 3.44 -14.92 -13.05
N PHE A 321 3.80 -14.43 -11.86
CA PHE A 321 5.18 -14.48 -11.34
C PHE A 321 5.64 -15.89 -10.92
N ARG A 322 4.71 -16.74 -10.45
CA ARG A 322 5.01 -18.16 -10.15
C ARG A 322 5.47 -18.94 -11.38
N SER A 323 4.99 -18.59 -12.58
CA SER A 323 5.36 -19.27 -13.82
C SER A 323 6.78 -18.95 -14.28
N VAL A 324 7.26 -17.72 -14.06
CA VAL A 324 8.59 -17.27 -14.50
C VAL A 324 9.69 -17.73 -13.54
N ALA A 325 9.38 -17.80 -12.24
CA ALA A 325 10.30 -18.30 -11.22
C ALA A 325 10.36 -19.83 -11.15
N GLY A 326 9.27 -20.54 -11.50
CA GLY A 326 9.24 -22.00 -11.52
C GLY A 326 10.17 -22.64 -12.56
N THR A 327 10.44 -21.93 -13.67
CA THR A 327 11.34 -22.38 -14.74
C THR A 327 12.82 -22.25 -14.38
N ALA A 328 13.19 -21.41 -13.40
CA ALA A 328 14.56 -21.28 -12.92
C ALA A 328 15.00 -22.46 -12.02
N ASN A 329 14.05 -23.24 -11.48
CA ASN A 329 14.33 -24.40 -10.63
C ASN A 329 14.73 -25.68 -11.39
N PHE A 330 14.79 -25.66 -12.73
CA PHE A 330 15.15 -26.84 -13.54
C PHE A 330 16.58 -26.85 -14.08
N VAL A 331 17.44 -25.90 -13.67
CA VAL A 331 18.84 -25.78 -14.15
C VAL A 331 19.88 -26.19 -13.09
N VAL A 332 19.45 -26.79 -11.97
CA VAL A 332 20.37 -27.47 -11.05
C VAL A 332 19.99 -28.95 -10.97
N GLN A 333 20.28 -29.68 -12.04
CA GLN A 333 20.69 -31.09 -12.02
C GLN A 333 21.45 -31.44 -13.29
#